data_AF-A0A1J5PPD1-F1
#
_entry.id   AF-A0A1J5PPD1-F1
#
_cell.length_a   1.000
_cell.length_b   1.000
_cell.length_c   1.000
_cell.angle_alpha   90.00
_cell.angle_beta   90.00
_cell.angle_gamma   90.00
#
_symmetry.space_group_name_H-M   'P 1'
#
loop_
_entity.id
_entity.type
_entity.pdbx_description
1 polymer ?
#
loop_
_entity_poly.entity_id
_entity_poly.type
_entity_poly.pdbx_seq_one_letter_code
_entity_poly.pdbx_strand_id
1 'polypeptide(L)'
;MHNTRGLGLANCLAAYEVGVRTFDSSLGGLGGCPYAPGASGNVVTEDLVFMFEAMGISTGVDIEKLIAARAPLMAGLPGEPVYGMTPLAGLPKGWTAPVRG
;
A
#
# COMPACT_ATOMS: atom_id res chain seq x y z
N MET A 1 -7.22 3.50 -6.10
CA MET A 1 -6.65 3.95 -7.40
C MET A 1 -5.74 2.86 -7.97
N HIS A 2 -5.48 2.85 -9.28
CA HIS A 2 -4.55 1.89 -9.91
C HIS A 2 -3.14 2.48 -10.04
N ASN A 3 -2.13 1.61 -9.90
CA ASN A 3 -0.71 1.97 -9.98
C ASN A 3 -0.01 1.44 -11.25
N THR A 4 -0.78 1.10 -12.29
CA THR A 4 -0.28 0.52 -13.55
C THR A 4 0.84 1.32 -14.21
N ARG A 5 0.89 2.64 -13.98
CA ARG A 5 1.93 3.56 -14.50
C ARG A 5 2.77 4.23 -13.40
N GLY A 6 2.75 3.71 -12.17
CA GLY A 6 3.54 4.26 -11.06
C GLY A 6 3.03 5.58 -10.47
N LEU A 7 1.82 6.02 -10.84
CA LEU A 7 1.25 7.30 -10.40
C LEU A 7 0.20 7.15 -9.28
N GLY A 8 -0.04 5.93 -8.80
CA GLY A 8 -1.14 5.65 -7.88
C GLY A 8 -1.03 6.39 -6.55
N LEU A 9 0.14 6.36 -5.91
CA LEU A 9 0.39 7.07 -4.65
C LEU A 9 0.34 8.59 -4.82
N ALA A 10 0.96 9.12 -5.89
CA ALA A 10 0.94 10.55 -6.20
C ALA A 10 -0.49 11.06 -6.39
N ASN A 11 -1.34 10.30 -7.07
CA ASN A 11 -2.74 10.66 -7.25
C ASN A 11 -3.54 10.57 -5.94
N CYS A 12 -3.27 9.58 -5.08
CA CYS A 12 -3.86 9.51 -3.73
C CYS A 12 -3.50 10.74 -2.89
N LEU A 13 -2.23 11.17 -2.94
CA LEU A 13 -1.77 12.38 -2.26
C LEU A 13 -2.49 13.63 -2.81
N ALA A 14 -2.50 13.82 -4.12
CA ALA A 14 -3.17 14.97 -4.75
C ALA A 14 -4.67 15.02 -4.40
N ALA A 15 -5.34 13.86 -4.37
CA ALA A 15 -6.74 13.76 -3.94
C ALA A 15 -6.91 14.10 -2.44
N TYR A 16 -5.97 13.69 -1.59
CA TYR A 16 -5.97 14.05 -0.17
C TYR A 16 -5.87 15.57 0.03
N GLU A 17 -5.03 16.25 -0.72
CA GLU A 17 -4.84 17.71 -0.64
C GLU A 17 -6.13 18.49 -0.96
N VAL A 18 -7.02 17.94 -1.79
CA VAL A 18 -8.32 18.55 -2.14
C VAL A 18 -9.50 18.02 -1.31
N GLY A 19 -9.23 17.29 -0.23
CA GLY A 19 -10.24 16.91 0.76
C GLY A 19 -10.72 15.46 0.71
N VAL A 20 -10.21 14.61 -0.19
CA VAL A 20 -10.54 13.17 -0.18
C VAL A 20 -9.89 12.49 1.04
N ARG A 21 -10.65 11.63 1.73
CA ARG A 21 -10.17 10.92 2.93
C ARG A 21 -10.31 9.40 2.89
N THR A 22 -11.00 8.88 1.87
CA THR A 22 -11.22 7.44 1.68
C THR A 22 -10.52 7.00 0.41
N PHE A 23 -9.69 5.97 0.51
CA PHE A 23 -8.89 5.46 -0.60
C PHE A 23 -8.93 3.94 -0.65
N ASP A 24 -9.34 3.39 -1.79
CA ASP A 24 -9.24 1.97 -2.04
C ASP A 24 -7.83 1.59 -2.53
N SER A 25 -7.31 0.52 -1.95
CA SER A 25 -6.02 -0.09 -2.22
C SER A 25 -6.12 -1.62 -2.08
N SER A 26 -5.05 -2.35 -2.42
CA SER A 26 -5.00 -3.80 -2.22
C SER A 26 -3.70 -4.23 -1.58
N LEU A 27 -3.77 -5.20 -0.65
CA LEU A 27 -2.61 -5.78 0.01
C LEU A 27 -1.68 -6.37 -1.06
N GLY A 28 -0.42 -5.94 -1.05
CA GLY A 28 0.54 -6.37 -2.06
C GLY A 28 0.22 -5.95 -3.51
N GLY A 29 -0.69 -4.98 -3.71
CA GLY A 29 -1.03 -4.47 -5.04
C GLY A 29 -1.78 -5.48 -5.92
N LEU A 30 -2.48 -6.45 -5.33
CA LEU A 30 -3.28 -7.45 -6.04
C LEU A 30 -4.36 -6.81 -6.92
N GLY A 31 -4.88 -7.60 -7.87
CA GLY A 31 -5.91 -7.14 -8.81
C GLY A 31 -5.32 -6.54 -10.09
N GLY A 32 -4.25 -7.13 -10.61
CA GLY A 32 -3.67 -6.79 -11.90
C GLY A 32 -4.67 -6.88 -13.05
N CYS A 33 -4.48 -6.07 -14.08
CA CYS A 33 -5.33 -6.10 -15.27
C CYS A 33 -4.92 -7.30 -16.15
N PRO A 34 -5.85 -8.19 -16.56
CA PRO A 34 -5.52 -9.33 -17.42
C PRO A 34 -4.98 -8.90 -18.80
N TYR A 35 -5.15 -7.63 -19.17
CA TYR A 35 -4.69 -7.04 -20.43
C TYR A 35 -3.32 -6.34 -20.35
N ALA A 36 -2.70 -6.24 -19.16
CA ALA A 36 -1.38 -5.64 -18.97
C ALA A 36 -0.50 -6.53 -18.07
N PRO A 37 0.06 -7.63 -18.62
CA PRO A 37 0.88 -8.58 -17.87
C PRO A 37 2.08 -7.89 -17.21
N GLY A 38 2.23 -8.05 -15.89
CA GLY A 38 3.37 -7.52 -15.11
C GLY A 38 3.23 -6.08 -14.63
N ALA A 39 2.16 -5.36 -14.99
CA ALA A 39 1.89 -4.05 -14.39
C ALA A 39 1.12 -4.22 -13.07
N SER A 40 1.55 -3.52 -12.01
CA SER A 40 0.81 -3.53 -10.74
C SER A 40 -0.63 -3.04 -10.96
N GLY A 41 -1.60 -3.72 -10.36
CA GLY A 41 -3.01 -3.36 -10.47
C GLY A 41 -3.32 -2.17 -9.59
N ASN A 42 -3.71 -2.47 -8.35
CA ASN A 42 -4.07 -1.47 -7.36
C ASN A 42 -2.84 -0.80 -6.75
N VAL A 43 -3.05 0.38 -6.14
CA VAL A 43 -2.11 0.91 -5.16
C VAL A 43 -1.89 -0.13 -4.06
N VAL A 44 -0.63 -0.35 -3.70
CA VAL A 44 -0.22 -1.26 -2.62
C VAL A 44 -0.64 -0.64 -1.29
N THR A 45 -1.44 -1.34 -0.51
CA THR A 45 -1.96 -0.84 0.77
C THR A 45 -0.83 -0.47 1.74
N GLU A 46 0.21 -1.30 1.82
CA GLU A 46 1.37 -1.07 2.69
C GLU A 46 2.09 0.23 2.35
N ASP A 47 2.32 0.49 1.07
CA ASP A 47 3.00 1.71 0.61
C ASP A 47 2.12 2.95 0.82
N LEU A 48 0.80 2.82 0.66
CA LEU A 48 -0.14 3.91 0.90
C LEU A 48 -0.23 4.27 2.39
N VAL A 49 -0.33 3.26 3.25
CA VAL A 49 -0.34 3.43 4.71
C VAL A 49 0.97 4.07 5.14
N PHE A 50 2.11 3.53 4.70
CA PHE A 50 3.42 4.10 5.00
C PHE A 50 3.54 5.55 4.57
N MET A 51 3.15 5.89 3.33
CA MET A 51 3.20 7.26 2.82
C MET A 51 2.43 8.22 3.72
N PHE A 52 1.18 7.93 4.05
CA PHE A 52 0.38 8.80 4.89
C PHE A 52 0.93 8.88 6.32
N GLU A 53 1.32 7.76 6.91
CA GLU A 53 1.90 7.76 8.26
C GLU A 53 3.22 8.51 8.33
N ALA A 54 4.05 8.44 7.29
CA ALA A 54 5.32 9.14 7.21
C ALA A 54 5.12 10.66 7.09
N MET A 55 3.98 11.07 6.54
CA MET A 55 3.53 12.47 6.53
C MET A 55 2.87 12.91 7.84
N GLY A 56 2.80 12.04 8.86
CA GLY A 56 2.14 12.32 10.14
C GLY A 56 0.62 12.17 10.11
N ILE A 57 0.06 11.57 9.06
CA ILE A 57 -1.39 11.34 8.92
C ILE A 57 -1.71 9.96 9.50
N SER A 58 -2.56 9.92 10.52
CA SER A 58 -3.00 8.66 11.13
C SER A 58 -3.96 7.94 10.18
N THR A 59 -3.65 6.67 9.88
CA THR A 59 -4.49 5.81 9.04
C THR A 59 -5.38 4.88 9.86
N GLY A 60 -5.09 4.73 11.16
CA GLY A 60 -5.69 3.73 12.04
C GLY A 60 -5.21 2.30 11.78
N VAL A 61 -4.34 2.08 10.80
CA VAL A 61 -3.84 0.75 10.42
C VAL A 61 -2.63 0.38 11.27
N ASP A 62 -2.47 -0.92 11.50
CA ASP A 62 -1.26 -1.48 12.09
C ASP A 62 -0.31 -1.93 10.99
N ILE A 63 0.65 -1.09 10.62
CA ILE A 63 1.53 -1.34 9.48
C ILE A 63 2.38 -2.60 9.66
N GLU A 64 2.81 -2.92 10.88
CA GLU A 64 3.57 -4.15 11.15
C GLU A 64 2.71 -5.39 10.96
N LYS A 65 1.48 -5.39 11.49
CA LYS A 65 0.53 -6.48 11.25
C LYS A 65 0.11 -6.58 9.78
N LEU A 66 0.00 -5.45 9.09
CA LEU A 66 -0.31 -5.41 7.67
C LEU A 66 0.80 -6.07 6.84
N ILE A 67 2.07 -5.75 7.14
CA ILE A 67 3.22 -6.40 6.50
C ILE A 67 3.24 -7.91 6.83
N ALA A 68 2.98 -8.29 8.08
CA ALA A 68 2.92 -9.69 8.48
C ALA A 68 1.79 -10.47 7.77
N ALA A 69 0.67 -9.82 7.45
CA ALA A 69 -0.45 -10.41 6.73
C ALA A 69 -0.12 -10.81 5.28
N ARG A 70 1.02 -10.37 4.73
CA ARG A 70 1.50 -10.82 3.41
C ARG A 70 1.83 -12.31 3.40
N ALA A 71 2.32 -12.87 4.49
CA ALA A 71 2.69 -14.29 4.56
C ALA A 71 1.49 -15.23 4.30
N PRO A 72 0.35 -15.13 5.02
CA PRO A 72 -0.83 -15.94 4.71
C PRO A 72 -1.43 -15.63 3.33
N LEU A 73 -1.33 -14.39 2.85
CA LEU A 73 -1.76 -14.03 1.49
C LEU A 73 -0.98 -14.82 0.42
N MET A 74 0.35 -14.80 0.50
CA MET A 74 1.22 -15.50 -0.45
C MET A 74 1.04 -17.03 -0.36
N ALA A 75 0.76 -17.56 0.83
CA ALA A 75 0.45 -18.97 1.00
C ALA A 75 -0.90 -19.36 0.37
N GLY A 76 -1.90 -18.47 0.44
CA GLY A 76 -3.23 -18.69 -0.13
C GLY A 76 -3.32 -18.48 -1.64
N LEU A 77 -2.40 -17.72 -2.23
CA LEU A 77 -2.35 -17.40 -3.67
C LEU A 77 -0.96 -17.74 -4.24
N PRO A 78 -0.59 -19.03 -4.28
CA PRO A 78 0.73 -19.43 -4.77
C PRO A 78 0.90 -19.04 -6.24
N GLY A 79 2.00 -18.34 -6.53
CA GLY A 79 2.35 -17.90 -7.90
C GLY A 79 1.75 -16.56 -8.31
N GLU A 80 0.84 -15.97 -7.53
CA GLU A 80 0.38 -14.61 -7.78
C GLU A 80 1.47 -13.59 -7.42
N PRO A 81 1.81 -12.63 -8.30
CA PRO A 81 2.78 -11.60 -7.98
C PRO A 81 2.29 -10.69 -6.83
N VAL A 82 3.15 -10.48 -5.83
CA VAL A 82 2.90 -9.57 -4.72
C VAL A 82 3.93 -8.44 -4.75
N TYR A 83 3.46 -7.21 -4.90
CA TYR A 83 4.26 -5.99 -5.04
C TYR A 83 4.38 -5.24 -3.71
N GLY A 84 5.13 -4.13 -3.71
CA GLY A 84 5.23 -3.19 -2.58
C GLY A 84 6.67 -2.90 -2.19
N MET A 85 7.01 -1.63 -2.05
CA MET A 85 8.39 -1.23 -1.74
C MET A 85 8.66 -1.19 -0.24
N THR A 86 7.71 -0.74 0.56
CA THR A 86 7.80 -0.69 2.02
C THR A 86 8.04 -2.07 2.64
N PRO A 87 7.25 -3.13 2.32
CA PRO A 87 7.52 -4.46 2.88
C PRO A 87 8.85 -5.07 2.41
N LEU A 88 9.38 -4.64 1.26
CA LEU A 88 10.69 -5.09 0.76
C LEU A 88 11.87 -4.35 1.41
N ALA A 89 11.73 -3.04 1.60
CA ALA A 89 12.75 -2.20 2.23
C ALA A 89 12.76 -2.31 3.76
N GLY A 90 11.62 -2.68 4.34
CA GLY A 90 11.36 -2.55 5.77
C GLY A 90 11.01 -1.12 6.18
N LEU A 91 10.60 -0.96 7.43
CA LEU A 91 10.33 0.36 8.01
C LEU A 91 11.66 1.07 8.35
N PRO A 92 11.71 2.42 8.28
CA PRO A 92 12.89 3.18 8.68
C PRO A 92 13.33 2.86 10.11
N LYS A 93 14.63 2.98 10.39
CA LYS A 93 15.17 2.75 11.75
C LYS A 93 14.55 3.75 12.73
N GLY A 94 14.01 3.25 13.84
CA GLY A 94 13.34 4.07 14.85
C GLY A 94 11.95 4.55 14.45
N TRP A 95 11.36 3.96 13.40
CA TRP A 95 10.01 4.26 12.98
C TRP A 95 9.01 4.16 14.13
N THR A 96 8.19 5.20 14.28
CA THR A 96 7.05 5.23 15.19
C THR A 96 5.84 5.67 14.39
N ALA A 97 4.83 4.81 14.27
CA ALA A 97 3.60 5.16 13.59
C ALA A 97 2.87 6.29 14.34
N PRO A 98 2.10 7.15 13.65
CA PRO A 98 1.25 8.15 14.28
C PRO A 98 0.31 7.50 15.30
N VAL A 99 -0.02 8.25 16.36
CA VAL A 99 -0.98 7.79 17.37
C VAL A 99 -2.30 7.47 16.68
N ARG A 100 -2.82 6.26 16.95
CA ARG A 100 -4.15 5.84 16.48
C ARG A 100 -5.18 6.61 17.31
N GLY A 101 -6.00 7.42 16.63
CA GLY A 101 -7.12 8.14 17.24
C GLY A 101 -8.27 7.23 17.60
#